data_AF-A0A7V8FMQ2-F1
#
_entry.id   AF-A0A7V8FMQ2-F1
#
_cell.length_a   1.000
_cell.length_b   1.000
_cell.length_c   1.000
_cell.angle_alpha   90.00
_cell.angle_beta   90.00
_cell.angle_gamma   90.00
#
_symmetry.space_group_name_H-M   'P 1'
#
loop_
_entity.id
_entity.type
_entity.pdbx_description
1 polymer ?
#
loop_
_entity_poly.entity_id
_entity_poly.type
_entity_poly.pdbx_seq_one_letter_code
_entity_poly.pdbx_strand_id
1 'polypeptide(L)'
;MGIETPISLLGAVLQGRASGSNRPIQCAVLAGRATADIPAGTRLAMGGHHHDVTGVQAVLLLREQAPAGVPPAIVDKLAAALQQALQAPDVRQRISSVGGEIFPGGRAEMADFIAQQTQRMGQVVRDGNIRPE
;
A
#
# COMPACT_ATOMS: atom_id res chain seq x y z
N MET A 1 9.29 -3.18 10.46
CA MET A 1 10.10 -3.60 9.31
C MET A 1 10.58 -5.00 9.64
N GLY A 2 9.88 -6.03 9.17
CA GLY A 2 10.19 -7.40 9.55
C GLY A 2 11.37 -7.96 8.75
N ILE A 3 11.63 -9.25 8.96
CA ILE A 3 12.70 -10.02 8.33
C ILE A 3 12.55 -10.14 6.79
N GLU A 4 11.44 -9.68 6.22
CA GLU A 4 11.16 -9.78 4.79
C GLU A 4 12.15 -8.96 3.96
N THR A 5 12.46 -7.72 4.35
CA THR A 5 13.43 -6.88 3.62
C THR A 5 14.83 -7.50 3.55
N PRO A 6 15.45 -7.93 4.67
CA PRO A 6 16.76 -8.56 4.60
C PRO A 6 16.73 -9.90 3.86
N ILE A 7 15.63 -10.68 3.92
CA ILE A 7 15.50 -11.93 3.16
C ILE A 7 15.38 -11.65 1.65
N SER A 8 14.58 -10.66 1.24
CA SER A 8 14.46 -10.27 -0.17
C SER A 8 15.78 -9.73 -0.73
N LEU A 9 16.54 -8.95 0.06
CA LEU A 9 17.88 -8.49 -0.33
C LEU A 9 18.86 -9.65 -0.43
N LEU A 10 18.85 -10.58 0.53
CA LEU A 10 19.70 -11.78 0.51
C LEU A 10 19.45 -12.62 -0.76
N GLY A 11 18.18 -12.89 -1.07
CA GLY A 11 17.79 -13.62 -2.28
C GLY A 11 18.25 -12.91 -3.55
N ALA A 12 17.95 -11.62 -3.67
CA ALA A 12 18.26 -10.86 -4.88
C ALA A 12 19.77 -10.71 -5.10
N VAL A 13 20.53 -10.41 -4.04
CA VAL A 13 21.97 -10.09 -4.15
C VAL A 13 22.83 -11.34 -4.18
N LEU A 14 22.63 -12.30 -3.26
CA LEU A 14 23.50 -13.48 -3.18
C LEU A 14 23.04 -14.63 -4.07
N GLN A 15 21.73 -14.74 -4.33
CA GLN A 15 21.17 -15.90 -5.03
C GLN A 15 20.64 -15.54 -6.43
N GLY A 16 20.66 -14.25 -6.81
CA GLY A 16 20.06 -13.78 -8.05
C GLY A 16 18.57 -14.08 -8.14
N ARG A 17 17.88 -14.19 -7.00
CA ARG A 17 16.48 -14.59 -6.90
C ARG A 17 15.62 -13.54 -6.21
N ALA A 18 14.63 -12.99 -6.91
CA ALA A 18 13.64 -12.12 -6.30
C ALA A 18 12.50 -12.95 -5.68
N SER A 19 12.07 -12.57 -4.48
CA SER A 19 10.81 -13.06 -3.90
C SER A 19 9.63 -12.48 -4.70
N GLY A 20 8.89 -13.30 -5.44
CA GLY A 20 7.73 -12.85 -6.21
C GLY A 20 7.40 -13.70 -7.44
N SER A 21 6.19 -13.50 -7.97
CA SER A 21 5.68 -14.23 -9.15
C SER A 21 6.39 -13.84 -10.46
N ASN A 22 6.63 -14.81 -11.34
CA ASN A 22 7.12 -14.62 -12.71
C ASN A 22 6.15 -13.79 -13.58
N ARG A 23 4.90 -13.64 -13.13
CA ARG A 23 3.86 -12.82 -13.76
C ARG A 23 3.20 -11.97 -12.67
N PRO A 24 3.63 -10.72 -12.48
CA PRO A 24 3.00 -9.82 -11.52
C PRO A 24 1.59 -9.44 -12.03
N ILE A 25 0.59 -10.16 -11.54
CA ILE A 25 -0.82 -9.86 -11.77
C ILE A 25 -1.51 -9.70 -10.43
N GLN A 26 -2.44 -8.75 -10.33
CA GLN A 26 -3.30 -8.68 -9.16
C GLN A 26 -4.30 -9.85 -9.23
N CYS A 27 -4.15 -10.84 -8.35
CA CYS A 27 -5.04 -12.00 -8.28
C CYS A 27 -6.18 -11.81 -7.25
N ALA A 28 -5.99 -10.91 -6.28
CA ALA A 28 -6.95 -10.66 -5.22
C ALA A 28 -7.05 -9.16 -4.87
N VAL A 29 -8.14 -8.81 -4.20
CA VAL A 29 -8.39 -7.48 -3.64
C VAL A 29 -8.66 -7.64 -2.14
N LEU A 30 -7.84 -7.03 -1.31
CA LEU A 30 -8.16 -6.86 0.11
C LEU A 30 -9.22 -5.76 0.23
N ALA A 31 -10.37 -6.09 0.82
CA ALA A 31 -11.50 -5.18 0.98
C ALA A 31 -12.01 -5.18 2.43
N GLY A 32 -12.66 -4.10 2.83
CA GLY A 32 -13.45 -4.04 4.06
C GLY A 32 -14.92 -4.35 3.75
N ARG A 33 -15.49 -5.35 4.42
CA ARG A 33 -16.92 -5.66 4.36
C ARG A 33 -17.59 -5.20 5.64
N ALA A 34 -18.56 -4.30 5.54
CA ALA A 34 -19.38 -3.92 6.68
C ALA A 34 -20.10 -5.16 7.23
N THR A 35 -20.02 -5.40 8.54
CA THR A 35 -20.70 -6.50 9.23
C THR A 35 -22.07 -6.10 9.79
N ALA A 36 -22.35 -4.80 9.77
CA ALA A 36 -23.63 -4.18 10.10
C ALA A 36 -23.77 -2.87 9.29
N ASP A 37 -24.97 -2.29 9.25
CA ASP A 37 -25.16 -0.99 8.62
C ASP A 37 -24.34 0.10 9.33
N ILE A 38 -23.63 0.91 8.54
CA ILE A 38 -22.80 2.02 9.03
C ILE A 38 -23.49 3.33 8.58
N PRO A 39 -24.14 4.06 9.50
CA PRO A 39 -24.77 5.33 9.18
C PRO A 39 -23.79 6.34 8.56
N ALA A 40 -24.27 7.18 7.66
CA ALA A 40 -23.47 8.27 7.14
C ALA A 40 -23.02 9.20 8.28
N GLY A 41 -21.74 9.57 8.29
CA GLY A 41 -21.15 10.41 9.34
C GLY A 41 -20.62 9.64 10.55
N THR A 42 -20.80 8.32 10.61
CA THR A 42 -20.15 7.49 11.64
C THR A 42 -18.62 7.62 11.54
N ARG A 43 -18.00 8.00 12.65
CA ARG A 43 -16.53 7.98 12.77
C ARG A 43 -16.07 6.54 12.92
N LEU A 44 -15.32 6.06 11.94
CA LEU A 44 -14.65 4.77 12.02
C LEU A 44 -13.40 4.90 12.90
N ALA A 45 -13.34 4.13 13.98
CA ALA A 45 -12.16 4.01 14.82
C ALA A 45 -11.39 2.74 14.44
N MET A 46 -10.07 2.85 14.32
CA MET A 46 -9.16 1.72 14.12
C MET A 46 -8.33 1.51 15.40
N GLY A 47 -8.22 0.26 15.88
CA GLY A 47 -7.46 -0.04 17.09
C GLY A 47 -7.24 -1.54 17.34
N GLY A 48 -6.60 -1.87 18.46
CA GLY A 48 -6.28 -3.25 18.87
C GLY A 48 -4.98 -3.79 18.27
N HIS A 49 -4.51 -4.95 18.77
CA HIS A 49 -3.27 -5.59 18.31
C HIS A 49 -3.29 -5.98 16.82
N HIS A 50 -4.48 -6.14 16.23
CA HIS A 50 -4.68 -6.52 14.83
C HIS A 50 -5.19 -5.38 13.94
N HIS A 51 -5.24 -4.13 14.44
CA HIS A 51 -5.68 -2.95 13.69
C HIS A 51 -7.07 -3.12 13.05
N ASP A 52 -8.07 -3.51 13.86
CA ASP A 52 -9.44 -3.71 13.43
C ASP A 52 -10.21 -2.39 13.35
N VAL A 53 -11.15 -2.31 12.39
CA VAL A 53 -12.11 -1.22 12.28
C VAL A 53 -13.47 -1.72 12.75
N THR A 54 -14.04 -1.09 13.78
CA THR A 54 -15.32 -1.52 14.36
C THR A 54 -16.41 -1.61 13.30
N GLY A 55 -17.08 -2.76 13.21
CA GLY A 55 -18.15 -3.00 12.24
C GLY A 55 -17.69 -3.30 10.81
N VAL A 56 -16.38 -3.49 10.59
CA VAL A 56 -15.80 -3.82 9.28
C VAL A 56 -14.91 -5.05 9.40
N GLN A 57 -15.19 -6.07 8.59
CA GLN A 57 -14.37 -7.27 8.46
C GLN A 57 -13.44 -7.13 7.26
N ALA A 58 -12.14 -7.43 7.45
CA ALA A 58 -11.22 -7.60 6.33
C ALA A 58 -11.54 -8.90 5.57
N VAL A 59 -11.72 -8.80 4.25
CA VAL A 59 -11.97 -9.93 3.36
C VAL A 59 -11.04 -9.88 2.17
N LEU A 60 -10.61 -11.06 1.69
CA LEU A 60 -9.86 -11.19 0.45
C LEU A 60 -10.82 -11.66 -0.65
N LEU A 61 -11.05 -10.82 -1.65
CA LEU A 61 -11.89 -11.16 -2.80
C LEU A 61 -11.00 -11.59 -3.96
N LEU A 62 -11.40 -12.62 -4.70
CA LEU A 62 -10.79 -12.90 -6.00
C LEU A 62 -11.03 -11.70 -6.93
N ARG A 63 -10.06 -11.37 -7.78
CA ARG A 63 -10.13 -10.17 -8.63
C ARG A 63 -11.41 -10.11 -9.47
N GLU A 64 -11.87 -11.23 -10.00
CA GLU A 64 -13.10 -11.35 -10.78
C GLU A 64 -14.40 -11.10 -10.00
N GLN A 65 -14.35 -11.23 -8.67
CA GLN A 65 -15.48 -11.00 -7.76
C GLN A 65 -15.41 -9.60 -7.11
N ALA A 66 -14.28 -8.91 -7.26
CA ALA A 66 -14.10 -7.60 -6.69
C ALA A 66 -14.83 -6.52 -7.52
N PRO A 67 -15.38 -5.47 -6.87
CA PRO A 67 -15.96 -4.34 -7.58
C PRO A 67 -14.96 -3.69 -8.55
N ALA A 68 -15.46 -3.11 -9.65
CA ALA A 68 -14.64 -2.56 -10.73
C ALA A 68 -13.67 -1.43 -10.31
N GLY A 69 -13.82 -0.88 -9.10
CA GLY A 69 -12.92 0.10 -8.53
C GLY A 69 -13.61 1.00 -7.51
N VAL A 70 -12.85 1.93 -6.95
CA VAL A 70 -13.37 2.99 -6.07
C VAL A 70 -13.78 4.17 -6.95
N PRO A 71 -15.00 4.73 -6.81
CA PRO A 71 -15.41 5.90 -7.58
C PRO A 71 -14.43 7.07 -7.41
N PRO A 72 -14.11 7.83 -8.48
CA PRO A 72 -13.13 8.92 -8.41
C PRO A 72 -13.39 9.93 -7.29
N ALA A 73 -14.66 10.30 -7.08
CA ALA A 73 -15.05 11.23 -6.02
C ALA A 73 -14.71 10.74 -4.61
N ILE A 74 -14.70 9.42 -4.37
CA ILE A 74 -14.29 8.85 -3.08
C ILE A 74 -12.77 8.88 -2.95
N VAL A 75 -12.05 8.57 -4.02
CA VAL A 75 -10.58 8.66 -4.07
C VAL A 75 -10.13 10.09 -3.79
N ASP A 76 -10.77 11.09 -4.41
CA ASP A 76 -10.41 12.50 -4.24
C ASP A 76 -10.65 12.99 -2.80
N LYS A 77 -11.78 12.58 -2.19
CA LYS A 77 -12.07 12.88 -0.78
C LYS A 77 -11.02 12.27 0.16
N LEU A 78 -10.64 11.02 -0.07
CA LEU A 78 -9.63 10.34 0.74
C LEU A 78 -8.26 10.99 0.59
N ALA A 79 -7.87 11.34 -0.65
CA ALA A 79 -6.61 12.00 -0.93
C ALA A 79 -6.52 13.36 -0.20
N ALA A 80 -7.58 14.17 -0.26
CA ALA A 80 -7.64 15.45 0.44
C ALA A 80 -7.55 15.29 1.97
N ALA A 81 -8.31 14.34 2.54
CA ALA A 81 -8.28 14.05 3.97
C ALA A 81 -6.89 13.58 4.45
N LEU A 82 -6.22 12.74 3.66
CA LEU A 82 -4.87 12.27 3.94
C LEU A 82 -3.85 13.41 3.88
N GLN A 83 -3.91 14.25 2.84
CA GLN A 83 -3.03 15.42 2.73
C GLN A 83 -3.19 16.34 3.93
N GLN A 84 -4.43 16.61 4.37
CA GLN A 84 -4.68 17.40 5.56
C GLN A 84 -4.09 16.74 6.82
N ALA A 85 -4.29 15.44 7.01
CA ALA A 85 -3.72 14.71 8.14
C ALA A 85 -2.18 14.76 8.17
N LEU A 86 -1.53 14.67 7.02
CA LEU A 86 -0.07 14.76 6.90
C LEU A 86 0.48 16.17 7.19
N GLN A 87 -0.36 17.21 7.18
CA GLN A 87 0.05 18.55 7.63
C GLN A 87 0.00 18.72 9.16
N ALA A 88 -0.66 17.80 9.89
CA ALA A 88 -0.77 17.89 11.34
C ALA A 88 0.59 17.67 12.03
N PRO A 89 1.06 18.58 12.91
CA PRO A 89 2.40 18.50 13.49
C PRO A 89 2.69 17.20 14.25
N ASP A 90 1.71 16.69 14.99
CA ASP A 90 1.78 15.44 15.74
C ASP A 90 1.94 14.21 14.83
N VAL A 91 1.23 14.20 13.70
CA VAL A 91 1.37 13.16 12.67
C VAL A 91 2.76 13.22 12.05
N ARG A 92 3.24 14.40 11.67
CA ARG A 92 4.59 14.57 11.09
C ARG A 92 5.67 14.12 12.06
N GLN A 93 5.56 14.51 13.33
CA GLN A 93 6.49 14.11 14.38
C GLN A 93 6.51 12.61 14.60
N ARG A 94 5.35 11.94 14.53
CA ARG A 94 5.25 10.49 14.69
C ARG A 94 5.80 9.71 13.50
N ILE A 95 5.66 10.25 12.29
CA ILE A 95 6.28 9.68 11.09
C ILE A 95 7.81 9.82 11.16
N SER A 96 8.31 11.01 11.52
CA SER A 96 9.75 11.24 11.60
C SER A 96 10.42 10.47 12.75
N SER A 97 9.73 10.25 13.88
CA SER A 97 10.29 9.51 15.02
C SER A 97 10.58 8.04 14.72
N VAL A 98 9.93 7.47 13.70
CA VAL A 98 10.19 6.10 13.21
C VAL A 98 11.08 6.09 11.97
N GLY A 99 11.72 7.21 11.63
CA GLY A 99 12.58 7.36 10.45
C GLY A 99 11.81 7.44 9.13
N GLY A 100 10.50 7.70 9.17
CA GLY A 100 9.68 7.88 7.98
C GLY A 100 9.82 9.29 7.39
N GLU A 101 9.63 9.38 6.08
CA GLU A 101 9.58 10.64 5.34
C GLU A 101 8.23 10.81 4.66
N ILE A 102 7.71 12.04 4.66
CA ILE A 102 6.44 12.36 3.99
C ILE A 102 6.75 12.68 2.54
N PHE A 103 6.10 11.96 1.63
CA PHE A 103 6.17 12.23 0.21
C PHE A 103 5.65 13.66 -0.09
N PRO A 104 6.44 14.53 -0.75
CA PRO A 104 6.09 15.94 -0.91
C PRO A 104 5.06 16.23 -2.01
N GLY A 105 4.69 15.22 -2.82
CA GLY A 105 3.80 15.39 -3.98
C GLY A 105 2.35 14.97 -3.75
N GLY A 106 1.48 15.34 -4.69
CA GLY A 106 0.09 14.92 -4.76
C GLY A 106 -0.09 13.57 -5.46
N ARG A 107 -1.34 13.29 -5.87
CA ARG A 107 -1.70 11.99 -6.47
C ARG A 107 -1.01 11.75 -7.81
N ALA A 108 -0.91 12.78 -8.65
CA ALA A 108 -0.28 12.68 -9.96
C ALA A 108 1.23 12.42 -9.80
N GLU A 109 1.89 13.19 -8.94
CA GLU A 109 3.32 13.04 -8.67
C GLU A 109 3.64 11.69 -8.05
N MET A 110 2.76 11.15 -7.19
CA MET A 110 2.92 9.80 -6.66
C MET A 110 2.80 8.74 -7.77
N ALA A 111 1.84 8.89 -8.70
CA ALA A 111 1.69 7.96 -9.82
C ALA A 111 2.94 7.98 -10.73
N ASP A 112 3.46 9.17 -11.02
CA ASP A 112 4.69 9.35 -11.79
C ASP A 112 5.90 8.74 -11.07
N PHE A 113 6.01 8.97 -9.75
CA PHE A 113 7.06 8.38 -8.93
C PHE A 113 7.03 6.85 -8.99
N ILE A 114 5.85 6.23 -8.82
CA ILE A 114 5.69 4.78 -8.90
C ILE A 114 6.11 4.26 -10.28
N ALA A 115 5.69 4.93 -11.37
CA ALA A 115 6.07 4.54 -12.72
C ALA A 115 7.59 4.60 -12.94
N GLN A 116 8.23 5.69 -12.49
CA GLN A 116 9.68 5.86 -12.57
C GLN A 116 10.44 4.83 -11.74
N GLN A 117 10.02 4.57 -10.50
CA GLN A 117 10.65 3.55 -9.65
C GLN A 117 10.46 2.15 -10.24
N THR A 118 9.30 1.85 -10.82
CA THR A 118 9.04 0.58 -11.49
C THR A 118 9.99 0.37 -12.67
N GLN A 119 10.17 1.38 -13.51
CA GLN A 119 11.10 1.32 -14.64
C GLN A 119 12.54 1.13 -14.16
N ARG A 120 12.98 1.94 -13.19
CA ARG A 120 14.33 1.91 -12.63
C ARG A 120 14.64 0.55 -12.01
N MET A 121 13.75 0.04 -11.18
CA MET A 121 13.96 -1.25 -10.52
C MET A 121 13.91 -2.41 -11.51
N GLY A 122 13.05 -2.32 -12.53
CA GLY A 122 13.05 -3.28 -13.64
C GLY A 122 14.37 -3.32 -14.40
N GLN A 123 15.07 -2.18 -14.53
CA GLN A 123 16.42 -2.15 -15.10
C GLN A 123 17.44 -2.83 -14.20
N VAL A 124 17.43 -2.56 -12.89
CA VAL A 124 18.31 -3.23 -11.92
C VAL A 124 18.14 -4.75 -11.98
N VAL A 125 16.91 -5.25 -12.06
CA VAL A 125 16.63 -6.69 -12.19
C VAL A 125 17.26 -7.29 -13.45
N ARG A 126 17.13 -6.61 -14.60
CA ARG A 126 17.71 -7.07 -15.87
C ARG A 126 19.23 -7.04 -15.84
N ASP A 127 19.82 -5.93 -15.39
CA ASP A 127 21.27 -5.73 -15.35
C ASP A 127 21.93 -6.69 -14.35
N GLY A 128 21.25 -6.98 -13.23
CA GLY A 128 21.68 -7.93 -12.22
C GLY A 128 21.41 -9.40 -12.54
N ASN A 129 20.78 -9.73 -13.69
CA ASN A 129 20.31 -11.08 -14.03
C ASN A 129 19.51 -11.74 -12.88
N ILE A 130 18.72 -10.93 -12.17
CA ILE A 130 17.87 -11.39 -11.07
C ILE A 130 16.63 -12.04 -11.67
N ARG A 131 16.34 -13.27 -11.26
CA ARG A 131 15.21 -14.06 -11.76
C ARG A 131 14.20 -14.28 -10.63
N PRO A 132 12.91 -14.38 -10.93
CA PRO A 132 11.96 -14.88 -9.94
C PRO A 132 12.25 -16.37 -9.63
N GLU A 133 11.78 -16.83 -8.48
CA GLU A 133 12.04 -18.20 -7.97
C GLU A 133 11.48 -19.34 -8.84
#